data_AF-A0A2B4SHB9-F1
#
_entry.id   AF-A0A2B4SHB9-F1
#
_cell.length_a   1.000
_cell.length_b   1.000
_cell.length_c   1.000
_cell.angle_alpha   90.00
_cell.angle_beta   90.00
_cell.angle_gamma   90.00
#
_symmetry.space_group_name_H-M   'P 1'
#
loop_
_entity.id
_entity.type
_entity.pdbx_description
1 polymer ?
#
loop_
_entity_poly.entity_id
_entity_poly.type
_entity_poly.pdbx_seq_one_letter_code
_entity_poly.pdbx_strand_id
1 'polypeptide(L)'
;MHLAEISFRWCALPKEKAKCDDFMKHVNATAQNMTLTVKASCVDGTDADDCMEKINKGVADLVTLDGGNTYSAGEKYDFRVIVSEQYGEYDVKYYAVAIVKKANTGFDLKTLKGKKSCHTQADKNAGWKISVGFLLRSGIMDPVDCANPYKSYLSASKFFSESCVPRTKCKVSADVYQKVQNLCSLCDGPEDDKCTVSSSDYHKEAFKCMKDGKGDVAFVKIEMDSPKPFYDEANKTAYQYLCANGGRMEIGHQKECNLGASPAHAVVTRKENSDIEDIIKILTAMSDKYGRKQTNWNDFQLFNSTKYDGGKNLIFKDATTALKGIATDDQSYMGYLGDVYGKDVKALTSCDHLSSTSTMISPVTAFLLITAVLNALLM
;
A
#
# COMPACT_ATOMS: atom_id res chain seq x y z
N MET A 1 2.96 -23.53 38.12
CA MET A 1 2.67 -23.06 36.75
C MET A 1 3.91 -22.33 36.25
N HIS A 2 4.65 -22.89 35.29
CA HIS A 2 5.58 -22.09 34.51
C HIS A 2 4.71 -21.20 33.61
N LEU A 3 4.79 -19.87 33.79
CA LEU A 3 4.29 -18.94 32.78
C LEU A 3 5.13 -19.18 31.52
N ALA A 4 4.49 -19.35 30.36
CA ALA A 4 5.20 -19.50 29.09
C ALA A 4 6.07 -18.25 28.86
N GLU A 5 7.34 -18.44 28.53
CA GLU A 5 8.27 -17.35 28.22
C GLU A 5 8.00 -16.87 26.79
N ILE A 6 7.60 -15.60 26.64
CA ILE A 6 7.38 -14.96 25.34
C ILE A 6 8.73 -14.66 24.70
N SER A 7 8.94 -14.96 23.43
CA SER A 7 10.20 -14.61 22.76
C SER A 7 10.00 -14.09 21.34
N PHE A 8 10.65 -12.97 21.03
CA PHE A 8 10.66 -12.44 19.67
C PHE A 8 11.93 -11.64 19.37
N ARG A 9 12.31 -11.64 18.08
CA ARG A 9 13.38 -10.83 17.52
C ARG A 9 12.80 -9.82 16.54
N TRP A 10 13.01 -8.55 16.79
CA TRP A 10 12.59 -7.48 15.89
C TRP A 10 13.65 -7.23 14.83
N CYS A 11 13.28 -7.33 13.55
CA CYS A 11 14.17 -6.97 12.46
C CYS A 11 14.23 -5.44 12.33
N ALA A 12 15.40 -4.86 12.58
CA ALA A 12 15.64 -3.42 12.56
C ALA A 12 16.47 -3.03 11.35
N LEU A 13 16.01 -2.04 10.58
CA LEU A 13 16.76 -1.51 9.46
C LEU A 13 18.02 -0.76 9.94
N PRO A 14 19.00 -0.44 9.07
CA PRO A 14 20.31 0.03 9.51
C PRO A 14 20.26 1.31 10.36
N LYS A 15 19.29 2.20 10.09
CA LYS A 15 19.08 3.44 10.86
C LYS A 15 18.27 3.25 12.14
N GLU A 16 17.62 2.10 12.30
CA GLU A 16 16.70 1.82 13.42
C GLU A 16 17.39 1.10 14.57
N LYS A 17 18.56 0.50 14.34
CA LYS A 17 19.22 -0.40 15.31
C LYS A 17 19.37 0.21 16.70
N ALA A 18 19.87 1.44 16.79
CA ALA A 18 20.05 2.13 18.07
C ALA A 18 18.71 2.34 18.82
N LYS A 19 17.64 2.71 18.11
CA LYS A 19 16.30 2.83 18.70
C LYS A 19 15.72 1.47 19.06
N CYS A 20 16.00 0.43 18.28
CA CYS A 20 15.51 -0.92 18.54
C CYS A 20 16.08 -1.47 19.84
N ASP A 21 17.39 -1.30 20.06
CA ASP A 21 18.03 -1.76 21.29
C ASP A 21 17.48 -1.04 22.54
N ASP A 22 17.14 0.25 22.43
CA ASP A 22 16.46 0.99 23.49
C ASP A 22 15.01 0.51 23.68
N PHE A 23 14.29 0.32 22.58
CA PHE A 23 12.93 -0.20 22.56
C PHE A 23 12.81 -1.56 23.27
N MET A 24 13.75 -2.49 23.08
CA MET A 24 13.72 -3.81 23.75
C MET A 24 13.82 -3.70 25.29
N LYS A 25 14.55 -2.71 25.82
CA LYS A 25 14.61 -2.49 27.28
C LYS A 25 13.24 -2.12 27.82
N HIS A 26 12.50 -1.30 27.08
CA HIS A 26 11.17 -0.85 27.48
C HIS A 26 10.09 -1.91 27.25
N VAL A 27 10.25 -2.76 26.23
CA VAL A 27 9.44 -3.99 26.06
C VAL A 27 9.57 -4.87 27.30
N ASN A 28 10.81 -5.18 27.71
CA ASN A 28 11.07 -6.03 28.88
C ASN A 28 10.46 -5.42 30.15
N ALA A 29 10.67 -4.11 30.38
CA ALA A 29 10.10 -3.41 31.54
C ALA A 29 8.56 -3.38 31.51
N THR A 30 7.93 -3.28 30.34
CA THR A 30 6.47 -3.28 30.21
C THR A 30 5.90 -4.67 30.47
N ALA A 31 6.49 -5.71 29.89
CA ALA A 31 6.11 -7.09 30.15
C ALA A 31 6.20 -7.45 31.64
N GLN A 32 7.27 -7.03 32.32
CA GLN A 32 7.43 -7.25 33.77
C GLN A 32 6.31 -6.60 34.59
N ASN A 33 5.87 -5.38 34.25
CA ASN A 33 4.74 -4.72 34.92
C ASN A 33 3.40 -5.46 34.70
N MET A 34 3.33 -6.30 33.66
CA MET A 34 2.18 -7.14 33.34
C MET A 34 2.33 -8.56 33.90
N THR A 35 3.37 -8.84 34.70
CA THR A 35 3.70 -10.18 35.21
C THR A 35 4.00 -11.19 34.08
N LEU A 36 4.52 -10.70 32.95
CA LEU A 36 4.94 -11.51 31.81
C LEU A 36 6.47 -11.60 31.77
N THR A 37 6.98 -12.77 31.38
CA THR A 37 8.41 -12.98 31.09
C THR A 37 8.61 -12.91 29.58
N VAL A 38 9.48 -12.00 29.13
CA VAL A 38 9.79 -11.83 27.71
C VAL A 38 11.29 -11.84 27.47
N LYS A 39 11.70 -12.51 26.39
CA LYS A 39 13.04 -12.47 25.82
C LYS A 39 12.98 -11.84 24.43
N ALA A 40 13.14 -10.51 24.42
CA ALA A 40 13.11 -9.71 23.20
C ALA A 40 14.50 -9.22 22.79
N SER A 41 14.79 -9.19 21.49
CA SER A 41 16.05 -8.66 20.95
C SER A 41 15.89 -8.06 19.54
N CYS A 42 16.94 -7.43 19.03
CA CYS A 42 16.97 -6.87 17.69
C CYS A 42 17.88 -7.69 16.77
N VAL A 43 17.47 -7.84 15.52
CA VAL A 43 18.23 -8.47 14.43
C VAL A 43 18.43 -7.42 13.34
N ASP A 44 19.64 -7.31 12.81
CA ASP A 44 19.93 -6.36 11.75
C ASP A 44 19.26 -6.79 10.45
N GLY A 45 18.56 -5.87 9.79
CA GLY A 45 18.01 -6.02 8.45
C GLY A 45 18.55 -4.96 7.49
N THR A 46 18.73 -5.28 6.21
CA THR A 46 19.16 -4.29 5.20
C THR A 46 18.00 -3.47 4.65
N ASP A 47 16.86 -4.12 4.42
CA ASP A 47 15.61 -3.54 3.93
C ASP A 47 14.42 -4.44 4.32
N ALA A 48 13.22 -4.07 3.87
CA ALA A 48 12.00 -4.80 4.18
C ALA A 48 11.99 -6.23 3.62
N ASP A 49 12.57 -6.45 2.43
CA ASP A 49 12.59 -7.77 1.79
C ASP A 49 13.51 -8.73 2.55
N ASP A 50 14.69 -8.25 2.96
CA ASP A 50 15.61 -9.00 3.83
C ASP A 50 14.97 -9.32 5.19
N CYS A 51 14.26 -8.36 5.81
CA CYS A 51 13.53 -8.63 7.04
C CYS A 51 12.43 -9.68 6.88
N MET A 52 11.64 -9.61 5.79
CA MET A 52 10.62 -10.61 5.50
C MET A 52 11.25 -11.99 5.28
N GLU A 53 12.37 -12.08 4.57
CA GLU A 53 13.09 -13.33 4.36
C GLU A 53 13.66 -13.90 5.67
N LYS A 54 14.22 -13.05 6.54
CA LYS A 54 14.69 -13.44 7.87
C LYS A 54 13.56 -13.93 8.76
N ILE A 55 12.40 -13.30 8.70
CA ILE A 55 11.21 -13.79 9.41
C ILE A 55 10.81 -15.16 8.86
N ASN A 56 10.74 -15.34 7.54
CA ASN A 56 10.39 -16.63 6.94
C ASN A 56 11.37 -17.75 7.33
N LYS A 57 12.67 -17.43 7.44
CA LYS A 57 13.73 -18.38 7.84
C LYS A 57 13.85 -18.60 9.35
N GLY A 58 13.02 -17.96 10.17
CA GLY A 58 13.11 -18.08 11.63
C GLY A 58 14.32 -17.37 12.24
N VAL A 59 14.93 -16.41 11.55
CA VAL A 59 16.06 -15.59 12.03
C VAL A 59 15.57 -14.34 12.76
N ALA A 60 14.46 -13.76 12.31
CA ALA A 60 13.71 -12.70 12.98
C ALA A 60 12.26 -13.15 13.20
N ASP A 61 11.47 -12.38 13.93
CA ASP A 61 10.07 -12.73 14.24
C ASP A 61 9.09 -11.59 13.91
N LEU A 62 9.52 -10.33 14.05
CA LEU A 62 8.67 -9.15 13.85
C LEU A 62 9.37 -8.10 12.97
N VAL A 63 8.58 -7.36 12.18
CA VAL A 63 9.02 -6.13 11.49
C VAL A 63 7.81 -5.23 11.24
N THR A 64 8.00 -3.91 11.26
CA THR A 64 6.99 -2.94 10.81
C THR A 64 7.08 -2.73 9.30
N LEU A 65 5.98 -2.93 8.58
CA LEU A 65 5.90 -2.77 7.12
C LEU A 65 4.88 -1.69 6.74
N ASP A 66 5.10 -1.04 5.60
CA ASP A 66 4.04 -0.28 4.94
C ASP A 66 3.01 -1.21 4.26
N GLY A 67 1.87 -0.67 3.84
CA GLY A 67 0.81 -1.46 3.21
C GLY A 67 1.24 -2.28 2.00
N GLY A 68 2.20 -1.76 1.21
CA GLY A 68 2.69 -2.44 0.02
C GLY A 68 3.57 -3.64 0.37
N ASN A 69 4.45 -3.48 1.35
CA ASN A 69 5.27 -4.58 1.86
C ASN A 69 4.44 -5.57 2.69
N THR A 70 3.38 -5.10 3.37
CA THR A 70 2.43 -5.98 4.08
C THR A 70 1.71 -6.90 3.11
N TYR A 71 1.31 -6.40 1.94
CA TYR A 71 0.76 -7.25 0.87
C TYR A 71 1.78 -8.29 0.42
N SER A 72 3.01 -7.87 0.11
CA SER A 72 4.08 -8.77 -0.33
C SER A 72 4.45 -9.83 0.72
N ALA A 73 4.44 -9.47 2.00
CA ALA A 73 4.67 -10.40 3.11
C ALA A 73 3.62 -11.51 3.16
N GLY A 74 2.35 -11.14 3.01
CA GLY A 74 1.24 -12.08 3.00
C GLY A 74 1.20 -12.95 1.74
N GLU A 75 1.38 -12.35 0.56
CA GLU A 75 1.36 -13.08 -0.71
C GLU A 75 2.52 -14.10 -0.81
N LYS A 76 3.72 -13.72 -0.36
CA LYS A 76 4.92 -14.55 -0.48
C LYS A 76 5.08 -15.59 0.63
N TYR A 77 4.65 -15.26 1.86
CA TYR A 77 4.98 -16.04 3.05
C TYR A 77 3.79 -16.32 3.98
N ASP A 78 2.57 -15.90 3.62
CA ASP A 78 1.36 -16.03 4.45
C ASP A 78 1.51 -15.41 5.85
N PHE A 79 2.26 -14.31 5.96
CA PHE A 79 2.45 -13.60 7.22
C PHE A 79 1.14 -13.00 7.75
N ARG A 80 1.05 -12.95 9.08
CA ARG A 80 -0.04 -12.29 9.80
C ARG A 80 0.29 -10.85 10.13
N VAL A 81 -0.73 -10.01 10.11
CA VAL A 81 -0.69 -8.62 10.57
C VAL A 81 -1.27 -8.55 11.97
N ILE A 82 -0.49 -8.12 12.96
CA ILE A 82 -0.88 -8.26 14.38
C ILE A 82 -1.14 -6.93 15.08
N VAL A 83 -0.45 -5.86 14.68
CA VAL A 83 -0.60 -4.53 15.25
C VAL A 83 -0.50 -3.49 14.14
N SER A 84 -1.40 -2.51 14.13
CA SER A 84 -1.41 -1.40 13.18
C SER A 84 -1.08 -0.08 13.87
N GLU A 85 -0.31 0.77 13.19
CA GLU A 85 -0.16 2.17 13.57
C GLU A 85 -1.50 2.90 13.38
N GLN A 86 -1.84 3.82 14.28
CA GLN A 86 -2.96 4.74 14.12
C GLN A 86 -2.43 6.14 13.87
N TYR A 87 -3.13 6.91 13.02
CA TYR A 87 -2.74 8.27 12.66
C TYR A 87 -3.91 9.23 12.80
N GLY A 88 -3.72 10.29 13.59
CA GLY A 88 -4.66 11.41 13.68
C GLY A 88 -6.11 11.00 13.91
N GLU A 89 -7.04 11.79 13.38
CA GLU A 89 -8.49 11.59 13.51
C GLU A 89 -9.05 10.57 12.51
N TYR A 90 -8.25 10.08 11.55
CA TYR A 90 -8.77 9.45 10.34
C TYR A 90 -8.32 8.01 10.09
N ASP A 91 -7.43 7.44 10.91
CA ASP A 91 -6.87 6.08 10.78
C ASP A 91 -6.26 5.72 9.40
N VAL A 92 -6.23 6.68 8.47
CA VAL A 92 -5.76 6.57 7.09
C VAL A 92 -4.57 7.50 6.93
N LYS A 93 -3.46 6.95 6.46
CA LYS A 93 -2.22 7.70 6.26
C LYS A 93 -2.33 8.74 5.15
N TYR A 94 -2.86 8.30 4.01
CA TYR A 94 -3.10 9.14 2.84
C TYR A 94 -4.12 8.50 1.91
N TYR A 95 -4.71 9.33 1.06
CA TYR A 95 -5.53 8.89 -0.06
C TYR A 95 -4.74 8.97 -1.37
N ALA A 96 -4.85 7.96 -2.22
CA ALA A 96 -4.42 8.05 -3.60
C ALA A 96 -5.52 8.78 -4.41
N VAL A 97 -5.12 9.78 -5.19
CA VAL A 97 -6.06 10.62 -5.95
C VAL A 97 -5.60 10.79 -7.39
N ALA A 98 -6.56 10.99 -8.29
CA ALA A 98 -6.33 11.43 -9.67
C ALA A 98 -6.64 12.93 -9.78
N ILE A 99 -5.63 13.76 -10.01
CA ILE A 99 -5.77 15.23 -10.13
C ILE A 99 -5.72 15.62 -11.60
N VAL A 100 -6.63 16.52 -11.99
CA VAL A 100 -6.70 17.12 -13.34
C VAL A 100 -6.81 18.63 -13.25
N LYS A 101 -6.52 19.32 -14.36
CA LYS A 101 -6.89 20.73 -14.52
C LYS A 101 -8.42 20.84 -14.65
N LYS A 102 -9.00 21.81 -13.95
CA LYS A 102 -10.44 22.11 -14.03
C LYS A 102 -10.88 22.50 -15.44
N ALA A 103 -10.01 23.18 -16.18
CA ALA A 103 -10.25 23.56 -17.58
C ALA A 103 -10.36 22.36 -18.54
N ASN A 104 -9.83 21.19 -18.17
CA ASN A 104 -9.92 19.98 -19.00
C ASN A 104 -11.26 19.29 -18.73
N THR A 105 -12.35 19.72 -19.36
CA THR A 105 -13.73 19.28 -19.03
C THR A 105 -14.27 18.08 -19.81
N GLY A 106 -13.48 17.44 -20.66
CA GLY A 106 -13.96 16.41 -21.59
C GLY A 106 -13.72 14.94 -21.20
N PHE A 107 -13.35 14.65 -19.95
CA PHE A 107 -13.10 13.27 -19.51
C PHE A 107 -13.29 13.09 -18.00
N ASP A 108 -13.62 11.88 -17.61
CA ASP A 108 -13.63 11.44 -16.22
C ASP A 108 -12.67 10.25 -16.02
N LEU A 109 -12.74 9.62 -14.85
CA LEU A 109 -11.91 8.47 -14.51
C LEU A 109 -12.18 7.26 -15.42
N LYS A 110 -13.41 7.07 -15.90
CA LYS A 110 -13.83 5.95 -16.76
C LYS A 110 -13.41 6.16 -18.21
N THR A 111 -13.20 7.41 -18.65
CA THR A 111 -12.79 7.76 -20.02
C THR A 111 -11.31 8.14 -20.13
N LEU A 112 -10.44 7.57 -19.29
CA LEU A 112 -9.00 7.86 -19.31
C LEU A 112 -8.21 7.15 -20.42
N LYS A 113 -8.83 6.22 -21.16
CA LYS A 113 -8.17 5.51 -22.25
C LYS A 113 -7.69 6.49 -23.32
N GLY A 114 -6.43 6.36 -23.73
CA GLY A 114 -5.75 7.23 -24.69
C GLY A 114 -5.29 8.58 -24.15
N LYS A 115 -5.60 8.93 -22.89
CA LYS A 115 -5.08 10.15 -22.24
C LYS A 115 -3.61 10.01 -21.89
N LYS A 116 -2.99 11.15 -21.58
CA LYS A 116 -1.61 11.23 -21.09
C LYS A 116 -1.57 11.22 -19.56
N SER A 117 -0.67 10.47 -18.94
CA SER A 117 -0.67 10.31 -17.48
C SER A 117 0.68 10.63 -16.81
N CYS A 118 0.61 11.19 -15.62
CA CYS A 118 1.78 11.52 -14.79
C CYS A 118 1.72 10.71 -13.49
N HIS A 119 2.76 9.92 -13.23
CA HIS A 119 2.83 9.04 -12.08
C HIS A 119 4.03 9.39 -11.21
N THR A 120 3.89 9.16 -9.91
CA THR A 120 5.00 9.34 -8.96
C THR A 120 6.23 8.53 -9.35
N GLN A 121 6.15 7.20 -9.30
CA GLN A 121 7.17 6.24 -9.75
C GLN A 121 6.53 4.86 -9.95
N ALA A 122 7.18 4.01 -10.73
CA ALA A 122 6.90 2.58 -10.87
C ALA A 122 6.86 1.88 -9.48
N ASP A 123 5.90 0.97 -9.28
CA ASP A 123 5.62 0.22 -8.04
C ASP A 123 5.36 1.06 -6.77
N LYS A 124 5.31 2.39 -6.82
CA LYS A 124 4.95 3.19 -5.65
C LYS A 124 3.45 3.08 -5.35
N ASN A 125 3.10 3.08 -4.05
CA ASN A 125 1.74 2.83 -3.57
C ASN A 125 0.69 3.74 -4.23
N ALA A 126 0.68 5.05 -3.95
CA ALA A 126 -0.37 5.93 -4.47
C ALA A 126 -0.38 6.03 -6.00
N GLY A 127 0.75 6.40 -6.60
CA GLY A 127 0.80 6.70 -8.04
C GLY A 127 0.87 5.49 -8.96
N TRP A 128 1.10 4.28 -8.44
CA TRP A 128 1.08 3.05 -9.23
C TRP A 128 0.18 1.98 -8.62
N LYS A 129 0.53 1.41 -7.46
CA LYS A 129 -0.17 0.21 -6.97
C LYS A 129 -1.67 0.42 -6.74
N ILE A 130 -2.04 1.51 -6.06
CA ILE A 130 -3.44 1.88 -5.82
C ILE A 130 -4.09 2.39 -7.11
N SER A 131 -3.46 3.36 -7.79
CA SER A 131 -4.09 4.00 -8.96
C SER A 131 -4.27 3.04 -10.15
N VAL A 132 -3.23 2.34 -10.56
CA VAL A 132 -3.27 1.36 -11.67
C VAL A 132 -4.05 0.12 -11.25
N GLY A 133 -3.90 -0.31 -9.99
CA GLY A 133 -4.69 -1.40 -9.41
C GLY A 133 -6.18 -1.10 -9.44
N PHE A 134 -6.58 0.12 -9.05
CA PHE A 134 -7.96 0.60 -9.14
C PHE A 134 -8.47 0.56 -10.57
N LEU A 135 -7.69 1.04 -11.55
CA LEU A 135 -8.13 1.06 -12.95
C LEU A 135 -8.36 -0.36 -13.49
N LEU A 136 -7.48 -1.31 -13.14
CA LEU A 136 -7.59 -2.73 -13.50
C LEU A 136 -8.80 -3.39 -12.82
N ARG A 137 -8.89 -3.27 -11.49
CA ARG A 137 -9.94 -3.89 -10.67
C ARG A 137 -11.32 -3.33 -11.02
N SER A 138 -11.42 -2.04 -11.34
CA SER A 138 -12.69 -1.40 -11.71
C SER A 138 -13.11 -1.69 -13.16
N GLY A 139 -12.32 -2.45 -13.93
CA GLY A 139 -12.59 -2.71 -15.36
C GLY A 139 -12.50 -1.47 -16.24
N ILE A 140 -11.87 -0.39 -15.75
CA ILE A 140 -11.64 0.83 -16.53
C ILE A 140 -10.47 0.62 -17.49
N MET A 141 -9.44 -0.07 -17.01
CA MET A 141 -8.29 -0.48 -17.80
C MET A 141 -8.29 -1.99 -17.98
N ASP A 142 -8.31 -2.45 -19.23
CA ASP A 142 -8.25 -3.86 -19.56
C ASP A 142 -6.88 -4.44 -19.18
N PRO A 143 -6.82 -5.56 -18.42
CA PRO A 143 -5.56 -6.25 -18.24
C PRO A 143 -5.09 -6.86 -19.56
N VAL A 144 -3.78 -6.88 -19.79
CA VAL A 144 -3.17 -7.56 -20.93
C VAL A 144 -2.10 -8.52 -20.46
N ASP A 145 -1.89 -9.60 -21.21
CA ASP A 145 -0.82 -10.57 -20.96
C ASP A 145 -0.84 -11.10 -19.51
N CYS A 146 -1.96 -11.70 -19.11
CA CYS A 146 -2.27 -12.08 -17.72
C CYS A 146 -1.28 -13.05 -17.07
N ALA A 147 -0.51 -13.79 -17.87
CA ALA A 147 0.53 -14.69 -17.37
C ALA A 147 1.88 -13.96 -17.11
N ASN A 148 2.00 -12.70 -17.52
CA ASN A 148 3.23 -11.93 -17.43
C ASN A 148 3.31 -11.17 -16.10
N PRO A 149 4.40 -11.31 -15.32
CA PRO A 149 4.57 -10.59 -14.06
C PRO A 149 4.60 -9.06 -14.23
N TYR A 150 4.84 -8.55 -15.44
CA TYR A 150 4.85 -7.13 -15.77
C TYR A 150 3.53 -6.63 -16.38
N LYS A 151 2.43 -7.40 -16.26
CA LYS A 151 1.16 -7.07 -16.91
C LYS A 151 0.62 -5.69 -16.57
N SER A 152 0.85 -5.16 -15.36
CA SER A 152 0.38 -3.81 -15.00
C SER A 152 1.02 -2.75 -15.88
N TYR A 153 2.31 -2.93 -16.23
CA TYR A 153 3.05 -2.03 -17.13
C TYR A 153 2.56 -2.17 -18.56
N LEU A 154 2.38 -3.40 -19.04
CA LEU A 154 1.86 -3.66 -20.38
C LEU A 154 0.43 -3.11 -20.56
N SER A 155 -0.42 -3.27 -19.53
CA SER A 155 -1.81 -2.79 -19.54
C SER A 155 -1.84 -1.26 -19.55
N ALA A 156 -1.06 -0.62 -18.67
CA ALA A 156 -0.94 0.84 -18.63
C ALA A 156 -0.37 1.41 -19.93
N SER A 157 0.65 0.76 -20.51
CA SER A 157 1.26 1.14 -21.79
C SER A 157 0.26 1.09 -22.94
N LYS A 158 -0.62 0.08 -22.98
CA LYS A 158 -1.70 -0.01 -23.98
C LYS A 158 -2.83 1.00 -23.71
N PHE A 159 -3.07 1.34 -22.45
CA PHE A 159 -4.21 2.16 -22.04
C PHE A 159 -3.95 3.65 -22.20
N PHE A 160 -2.79 4.15 -21.79
CA PHE A 160 -2.39 5.55 -21.93
C PHE A 160 -1.61 5.76 -23.22
N SER A 161 -1.78 6.91 -23.88
CA SER A 161 -1.02 7.22 -25.10
C SER A 161 0.46 7.45 -24.79
N GLU A 162 0.72 8.28 -23.80
CA GLU A 162 2.06 8.56 -23.26
C GLU A 162 1.97 8.77 -21.76
N SER A 163 3.02 8.42 -21.02
CA SER A 163 3.09 8.66 -19.59
C SER A 163 4.46 9.17 -19.14
N CYS A 164 4.52 9.68 -17.92
CA CYS A 164 5.76 9.69 -17.15
C CYS A 164 5.61 8.77 -15.92
N VAL A 165 6.33 7.64 -15.93
CA VAL A 165 6.39 6.65 -14.85
C VAL A 165 7.86 6.40 -14.49
N PRO A 166 8.47 7.23 -13.65
CA PRO A 166 9.89 7.08 -13.30
C PRO A 166 10.25 5.69 -12.77
N ARG A 167 11.47 5.22 -13.05
CA ARG A 167 12.03 3.90 -12.72
C ARG A 167 11.47 2.69 -13.47
N THR A 168 10.61 2.88 -14.48
CA THR A 168 10.06 1.75 -15.26
C THR A 168 11.16 0.80 -15.77
N LYS A 169 12.26 1.33 -16.33
CA LYS A 169 13.41 0.54 -16.81
C LYS A 169 14.06 -0.36 -15.76
N CYS A 170 14.00 0.03 -14.48
CA CYS A 170 14.56 -0.77 -13.37
C CYS A 170 13.59 -1.83 -12.85
N LYS A 171 12.31 -1.79 -13.27
CA LYS A 171 11.23 -2.62 -12.75
C LYS A 171 10.75 -3.69 -13.70
N VAL A 172 11.09 -3.57 -14.98
CA VAL A 172 10.73 -4.55 -16.00
C VAL A 172 11.97 -5.15 -16.65
N SER A 173 11.84 -6.33 -17.25
CA SER A 173 12.90 -6.93 -18.05
C SER A 173 13.19 -6.10 -19.30
N ALA A 174 14.38 -6.27 -19.88
CA ALA A 174 14.80 -5.49 -21.04
C ALA A 174 13.85 -5.66 -22.26
N ASP A 175 13.33 -6.86 -22.48
CA ASP A 175 12.39 -7.17 -23.56
C ASP A 175 11.01 -6.53 -23.33
N VAL A 176 10.55 -6.48 -22.08
CA VAL A 176 9.30 -5.79 -21.73
C VAL A 176 9.47 -4.29 -21.81
N TYR A 177 10.62 -3.75 -21.42
CA TYR A 177 10.89 -2.32 -21.52
C TYR A 177 10.69 -1.79 -22.94
N GLN A 178 11.12 -2.54 -23.96
CA GLN A 178 10.91 -2.19 -25.37
C GLN A 178 9.42 -2.04 -25.73
N LYS A 179 8.54 -2.82 -25.09
CA LYS A 179 7.09 -2.78 -25.32
C LYS A 179 6.38 -1.64 -24.57
N VAL A 180 7.01 -1.09 -23.53
CA VAL A 180 6.40 -0.10 -22.62
C VAL A 180 7.13 1.25 -22.59
N GLN A 181 7.91 1.56 -23.63
CA GLN A 181 8.68 2.81 -23.71
C GLN A 181 7.81 4.07 -23.59
N ASN A 182 6.54 4.00 -24.02
CA ASN A 182 5.60 5.11 -23.92
C ASN A 182 5.31 5.51 -22.46
N LEU A 183 5.55 4.63 -21.49
CA LEU A 183 5.42 4.94 -20.07
C LEU A 183 6.45 5.97 -19.57
N CYS A 184 7.49 6.23 -20.37
CA CYS A 184 8.56 7.16 -20.06
C CYS A 184 8.61 8.38 -21.00
N SER A 185 7.70 8.47 -21.99
CA SER A 185 7.73 9.51 -23.03
C SER A 185 7.63 10.93 -22.49
N LEU A 186 6.85 11.15 -21.42
CA LEU A 186 6.61 12.47 -20.84
C LEU A 186 7.61 12.86 -19.75
N CYS A 187 8.50 11.95 -19.36
CA CYS A 187 9.47 12.24 -18.30
C CYS A 187 10.56 13.20 -18.78
N ASP A 188 10.98 14.07 -17.88
CA ASP A 188 12.10 14.98 -18.09
C ASP A 188 13.45 14.25 -18.02
N GLY A 189 14.43 14.75 -18.77
CA GLY A 189 15.79 14.21 -18.84
C GLY A 189 16.25 13.89 -20.28
N PRO A 190 17.58 13.83 -20.51
CA PRO A 190 18.15 13.37 -21.79
C PRO A 190 17.82 11.89 -22.02
N GLU A 191 17.82 11.40 -23.27
CA GLU A 191 17.33 10.05 -23.62
C GLU A 191 17.90 8.92 -22.74
N ASP A 192 19.18 8.97 -22.40
CA ASP A 192 19.84 7.94 -21.59
C ASP A 192 19.41 7.92 -20.11
N ASP A 193 19.04 9.09 -19.57
CA ASP A 193 18.57 9.29 -18.18
C ASP A 193 17.06 9.56 -18.09
N LYS A 194 16.36 9.53 -19.23
CA LYS A 194 14.92 9.75 -19.32
C LYS A 194 14.24 8.70 -18.45
N CYS A 195 13.31 9.13 -17.61
CA CYS A 195 12.58 8.25 -16.68
C CYS A 195 13.39 7.76 -15.46
N THR A 196 14.54 8.36 -15.16
CA THR A 196 15.20 8.20 -13.86
C THR A 196 14.55 9.09 -12.79
N VAL A 197 14.87 8.87 -11.51
CA VAL A 197 14.38 9.74 -10.43
C VAL A 197 15.41 10.84 -10.22
N SER A 198 15.04 12.07 -10.56
CA SER A 198 15.89 13.26 -10.35
C SER A 198 15.52 14.07 -9.09
N SER A 199 14.37 13.80 -8.49
CA SER A 199 13.80 14.61 -7.39
C SER A 199 13.45 13.77 -6.17
N SER A 200 13.70 14.35 -4.99
CA SER A 200 13.27 13.78 -3.71
C SER A 200 11.75 13.92 -3.48
N ASP A 201 11.08 14.83 -4.19
CA ASP A 201 9.64 15.10 -4.08
C ASP A 201 8.87 14.64 -5.34
N TYR A 202 8.75 13.33 -5.47
CA TYR A 202 8.12 12.67 -6.62
C TYR A 202 6.62 12.96 -6.79
N HIS A 203 5.91 13.41 -5.75
CA HIS A 203 4.52 13.86 -5.88
C HIS A 203 4.45 15.22 -6.56
N LYS A 204 5.35 16.13 -6.18
CA LYS A 204 5.50 17.43 -6.83
C LYS A 204 5.85 17.31 -8.30
N GLU A 205 6.73 16.37 -8.67
CA GLU A 205 7.06 16.14 -10.08
C GLU A 205 5.89 15.58 -10.89
N ALA A 206 5.17 14.58 -10.36
CA ALA A 206 3.98 14.03 -11.03
C ALA A 206 2.89 15.09 -11.21
N PHE A 207 2.64 15.90 -10.18
CA PHE A 207 1.71 17.02 -10.27
C PHE A 207 2.18 18.08 -11.27
N LYS A 208 3.48 18.44 -11.25
CA LYS A 208 4.09 19.39 -12.19
C LYS A 208 3.95 18.92 -13.64
N CYS A 209 4.15 17.64 -13.93
CA CYS A 209 3.95 17.04 -15.25
C CYS A 209 2.52 17.32 -15.79
N MET A 210 1.49 17.16 -14.97
CA MET A 210 0.11 17.47 -15.36
C MET A 210 -0.14 18.99 -15.40
N LYS A 211 0.35 19.73 -14.40
CA LYS A 211 0.24 21.19 -14.30
C LYS A 211 0.81 21.89 -15.53
N ASP A 212 1.93 21.42 -16.04
CA ASP A 212 2.62 22.00 -17.20
C ASP A 212 2.02 21.52 -18.53
N GLY A 213 0.98 20.68 -18.50
CA GLY A 213 0.25 20.22 -19.67
C GLY A 213 0.93 19.10 -20.45
N LYS A 214 1.96 18.45 -19.89
CA LYS A 214 2.56 17.26 -20.51
C LYS A 214 1.62 16.05 -20.41
N GLY A 215 0.97 15.91 -19.25
CA GLY A 215 -0.07 14.91 -19.02
C GLY A 215 -1.43 15.53 -18.71
N ASP A 216 -2.49 14.74 -18.91
CA ASP A 216 -3.87 15.11 -18.64
C ASP A 216 -4.26 14.88 -17.17
N VAL A 217 -3.68 13.85 -16.53
CA VAL A 217 -3.99 13.43 -15.17
C VAL A 217 -2.71 13.12 -14.39
N ALA A 218 -2.67 13.50 -13.11
CA ALA A 218 -1.61 13.13 -12.18
C ALA A 218 -2.13 12.19 -11.08
N PHE A 219 -1.44 11.08 -10.87
CA PHE A 219 -1.72 10.12 -9.79
C PHE A 219 -0.75 10.31 -8.63
N VAL A 220 -1.26 10.84 -7.52
CA VAL A 220 -0.47 11.32 -6.36
C VAL A 220 -1.15 10.94 -5.04
N LYS A 221 -0.47 11.18 -3.91
CA LYS A 221 -1.06 10.99 -2.57
C LYS A 221 -1.44 12.31 -1.92
N ILE A 222 -2.51 12.33 -1.12
CA ILE A 222 -2.82 13.41 -0.17
C ILE A 222 -2.65 12.87 1.24
N GLU A 223 -1.62 13.34 1.97
CA GLU A 223 -1.39 12.96 3.37
C GLU A 223 -2.43 13.58 4.29
N MET A 224 -2.84 12.83 5.32
CA MET A 224 -3.88 13.25 6.27
C MET A 224 -3.33 13.75 7.61
N ASP A 225 -2.12 13.32 7.98
CA ASP A 225 -1.45 13.60 9.25
C ASP A 225 -0.61 14.88 9.23
N SER A 226 0.08 15.14 8.12
CA SER A 226 0.84 16.38 7.89
C SER A 226 0.76 16.79 6.42
N PRO A 227 -0.41 17.27 5.94
CA PRO A 227 -0.60 17.61 4.54
C PRO A 227 0.46 18.62 4.10
N LYS A 228 1.35 18.20 3.21
CA LYS A 228 2.27 19.09 2.51
C LYS A 228 1.76 19.27 1.08
N PRO A 229 1.13 20.42 0.77
CA PRO A 229 0.69 20.68 -0.59
C PRO A 229 1.87 20.63 -1.55
N PHE A 230 1.76 19.81 -2.58
CA PHE A 230 2.67 19.81 -3.72
C PHE A 230 2.20 20.76 -4.84
N TYR A 231 1.10 21.45 -4.60
CA TYR A 231 0.51 22.50 -5.43
C TYR A 231 0.55 23.84 -4.69
N ASP A 232 0.48 24.92 -5.45
CA ASP A 232 0.33 26.25 -4.90
C ASP A 232 -1.12 26.45 -4.42
N GLU A 233 -1.30 26.73 -3.13
CA GLU A 233 -2.61 26.93 -2.50
C GLU A 233 -3.38 28.09 -3.15
N ALA A 234 -2.70 29.13 -3.64
CA ALA A 234 -3.35 30.24 -4.34
C ALA A 234 -4.02 29.80 -5.65
N ASN A 235 -3.52 28.71 -6.25
CA ASN A 235 -3.99 28.16 -7.52
C ASN A 235 -4.77 26.85 -7.36
N LYS A 236 -5.09 26.46 -6.13
CA LYS A 236 -5.79 25.19 -5.81
C LYS A 236 -7.10 25.00 -6.59
N THR A 237 -7.86 26.07 -6.79
CA THR A 237 -9.16 26.07 -7.49
C THR A 237 -9.06 25.82 -9.00
N ALA A 238 -7.85 25.84 -9.56
CA ALA A 238 -7.59 25.48 -10.95
C ALA A 238 -7.55 23.95 -11.18
N TYR A 239 -7.63 23.15 -10.11
CA TYR A 239 -7.52 21.69 -10.16
C TYR A 239 -8.73 21.01 -9.51
N GLN A 240 -8.99 19.77 -9.94
CA GLN A 240 -10.05 18.92 -9.40
C GLN A 240 -9.58 17.48 -9.28
N TYR A 241 -10.22 16.72 -8.40
CA TYR A 241 -10.12 15.27 -8.36
C TYR A 241 -11.07 14.64 -9.37
N LEU A 242 -10.66 13.52 -9.97
CA LEU A 242 -11.57 12.58 -10.62
C LEU A 242 -12.01 11.52 -9.60
N CYS A 243 -13.32 11.34 -9.46
CA CYS A 243 -13.89 10.46 -8.45
C CYS A 243 -14.24 9.09 -9.02
N ALA A 244 -14.20 8.06 -8.16
CA ALA A 244 -14.53 6.69 -8.55
C ALA A 244 -15.95 6.54 -9.14
N ASN A 245 -16.89 7.38 -8.71
CA ASN A 245 -18.27 7.39 -9.24
C ASN A 245 -18.40 8.04 -10.64
N GLY A 246 -17.32 8.56 -11.22
CA GLY A 246 -17.31 9.29 -12.50
C GLY A 246 -17.49 10.80 -12.35
N GLY A 247 -17.74 11.30 -11.14
CA GLY A 247 -17.83 12.72 -10.85
C GLY A 247 -16.47 13.40 -10.71
N ARG A 248 -16.51 14.69 -10.39
CA ARG A 248 -15.35 15.50 -10.03
C ARG A 248 -15.61 16.26 -8.74
N MET A 249 -14.56 16.50 -7.96
CA MET A 249 -14.62 17.32 -6.75
C MET A 249 -13.45 18.29 -6.68
N GLU A 250 -13.63 19.40 -5.96
CA GLU A 250 -12.56 20.35 -5.68
C GLU A 250 -11.49 19.71 -4.77
N ILE A 251 -10.26 20.21 -4.86
CA ILE A 251 -9.17 19.78 -3.97
C ILE A 251 -9.57 20.03 -2.51
N GLY A 252 -9.33 19.07 -1.63
CA GLY A 252 -9.77 19.09 -0.22
C GLY A 252 -10.89 18.09 0.12
N HIS A 253 -11.56 17.53 -0.90
CA HIS A 253 -12.56 16.46 -0.76
C HIS A 253 -11.98 15.06 -1.00
N GLN A 254 -10.73 14.80 -0.60
CA GLN A 254 -10.06 13.53 -0.83
C GLN A 254 -10.71 12.36 -0.09
N LYS A 255 -11.49 12.59 0.98
CA LYS A 255 -12.20 11.51 1.69
C LYS A 255 -13.34 10.96 0.84
N GLU A 256 -14.06 11.84 0.16
CA GLU A 256 -15.21 11.53 -0.68
C GLU A 256 -14.78 11.16 -2.11
N CYS A 257 -13.64 11.68 -2.57
CA CYS A 257 -13.15 11.53 -3.93
C CYS A 257 -11.68 11.08 -3.95
N ASN A 258 -11.50 9.75 -3.87
CA ASN A 258 -10.19 9.09 -3.98
C ASN A 258 -10.30 7.76 -4.75
N LEU A 259 -9.13 7.20 -5.05
CA LEU A 259 -8.97 5.89 -5.70
C LEU A 259 -8.73 4.77 -4.69
N GLY A 260 -8.40 5.11 -3.45
CA GLY A 260 -8.11 4.16 -2.39
C GLY A 260 -7.32 4.82 -1.25
N ALA A 261 -7.59 4.36 -0.04
CA ALA A 261 -6.84 4.71 1.15
C ALA A 261 -5.60 3.81 1.26
N SER A 262 -4.45 4.38 1.65
CA SER A 262 -3.34 3.55 2.08
C SER A 262 -3.59 3.04 3.48
N PRO A 263 -3.52 1.72 3.71
CA PRO A 263 -3.56 1.20 5.06
C PRO A 263 -2.35 1.71 5.84
N ALA A 264 -2.52 1.77 7.16
CA ALA A 264 -1.45 2.18 8.04
C ALA A 264 -0.30 1.16 8.02
N HIS A 265 0.87 1.58 8.49
CA HIS A 265 1.95 0.63 8.69
C HIS A 265 1.55 -0.37 9.77
N ALA A 266 2.05 -1.59 9.65
CA ALA A 266 1.68 -2.65 10.57
C ALA A 266 2.86 -3.55 10.91
N VAL A 267 2.82 -4.10 12.11
CA VAL A 267 3.73 -5.14 12.59
C VAL A 267 3.23 -6.47 12.04
N VAL A 268 4.11 -7.18 11.35
CA VAL A 268 3.83 -8.51 10.80
C VAL A 268 4.67 -9.59 11.45
N THR A 269 4.18 -10.83 11.41
CA THR A 269 4.88 -12.01 11.94
C THR A 269 4.51 -13.29 11.18
N ARG A 270 5.21 -14.39 11.44
CA ARG A 270 4.84 -15.71 10.90
C ARG A 270 3.49 -16.17 11.46
N LYS A 271 2.73 -16.89 10.64
CA LYS A 271 1.40 -17.41 11.00
C LYS A 271 1.40 -18.33 12.21
N GLU A 272 2.50 -19.05 12.42
CA GLU A 272 2.71 -20.07 13.45
C GLU A 272 3.25 -19.49 14.75
N ASN A 273 3.42 -18.17 14.85
CA ASN A 273 3.89 -17.54 16.07
C ASN A 273 2.86 -17.72 17.20
N SER A 274 3.23 -18.47 18.24
CA SER A 274 2.38 -18.76 19.39
C SER A 274 2.12 -17.56 20.30
N ASP A 275 2.96 -16.53 20.20
CA ASP A 275 3.02 -15.45 21.19
C ASP A 275 2.26 -14.20 20.71
N ILE A 276 1.51 -14.30 19.60
CA ILE A 276 0.83 -13.16 18.95
C ILE A 276 -0.02 -12.35 19.93
N GLU A 277 -0.86 -13.01 20.73
CA GLU A 277 -1.77 -12.31 21.64
C GLU A 277 -1.02 -11.51 22.71
N ASP A 278 0.06 -12.07 23.26
CA ASP A 278 0.84 -11.40 24.29
C ASP A 278 1.74 -10.30 23.70
N ILE A 279 2.27 -10.51 22.49
CA ILE A 279 2.97 -9.47 21.74
C ILE A 279 2.03 -8.28 21.49
N ILE A 280 0.78 -8.52 21.06
CA ILE A 280 -0.22 -7.46 20.89
C ILE A 280 -0.41 -6.70 22.20
N LYS A 281 -0.66 -7.40 23.32
CA LYS A 281 -0.85 -6.78 24.64
C LYS A 281 0.35 -5.91 25.05
N ILE A 282 1.57 -6.42 24.87
CA ILE A 282 2.80 -5.70 25.20
C ILE A 282 2.94 -4.45 24.33
N LEU A 283 2.75 -4.56 23.02
CA LEU A 283 2.87 -3.42 22.09
C LEU A 283 1.80 -2.36 22.32
N THR A 284 0.56 -2.73 22.64
CA THR A 284 -0.49 -1.78 23.00
C THR A 284 -0.17 -1.07 24.32
N ALA A 285 0.32 -1.78 25.34
CA ALA A 285 0.74 -1.18 26.59
C ALA A 285 1.96 -0.25 26.43
N MET A 286 2.90 -0.62 25.56
CA MET A 286 4.03 0.22 25.15
C MET A 286 3.56 1.51 24.51
N SER A 287 2.56 1.44 23.61
CA SER A 287 1.94 2.60 22.99
C SER A 287 1.28 3.53 24.02
N ASP A 288 0.55 2.98 24.98
CA ASP A 288 -0.11 3.80 26.01
C ASP A 288 0.87 4.52 26.93
N LYS A 289 1.96 3.84 27.30
CA LYS A 289 2.96 4.34 28.26
C LYS A 289 4.01 5.26 27.61
N TYR A 290 4.53 4.88 26.45
CA TYR A 290 5.65 5.55 25.78
C TYR A 290 5.25 6.26 24.47
N GLY A 291 3.97 6.21 24.09
CA GLY A 291 3.45 6.93 22.93
C GLY A 291 3.29 8.44 23.20
N ARG A 292 2.28 9.07 22.57
CA ARG A 292 2.14 10.54 22.55
C ARG A 292 1.97 11.22 23.91
N LYS A 293 1.56 10.49 24.95
CA LYS A 293 1.40 11.02 26.32
C LYS A 293 2.74 11.20 27.04
N GLN A 294 3.81 10.52 26.61
CA GLN A 294 5.14 10.68 27.16
C GLN A 294 5.84 11.86 26.47
N THR A 295 5.96 12.98 27.19
CA THR A 295 6.53 14.24 26.67
C THR A 295 7.92 14.58 27.20
N ASN A 296 8.47 13.79 28.13
CA ASN A 296 9.83 13.96 28.62
C ASN A 296 10.85 13.48 27.59
N TRP A 297 11.60 14.41 27.03
CA TRP A 297 12.61 14.18 25.99
C TRP A 297 13.81 13.34 26.46
N ASN A 298 14.03 13.24 27.78
CA ASN A 298 15.07 12.39 28.35
C ASN A 298 14.65 10.92 28.45
N ASP A 299 13.34 10.65 28.46
CA ASP A 299 12.78 9.30 28.52
C ASP A 299 12.62 8.71 27.10
N PHE A 300 12.36 7.40 27.04
CA PHE A 300 12.05 6.75 25.78
C PHE A 300 10.67 7.17 25.26
N GLN A 301 10.62 7.52 23.98
CA GLN A 301 9.42 7.90 23.24
C GLN A 301 9.26 6.98 22.02
N LEU A 302 8.17 6.22 21.99
CA LEU A 302 7.93 5.20 20.97
C LEU A 302 7.79 5.83 19.57
N PHE A 303 7.02 6.92 19.46
CA PHE A 303 6.72 7.62 18.21
C PHE A 303 7.55 8.90 18.03
N ASN A 304 8.79 8.91 18.55
CA ASN A 304 9.73 9.99 18.33
C ASN A 304 11.11 9.43 17.98
N SER A 305 11.74 9.97 16.95
CA SER A 305 13.04 9.52 16.45
C SER A 305 14.15 10.56 16.61
N THR A 306 13.87 11.75 17.16
CA THR A 306 14.82 12.86 17.21
C THR A 306 16.03 12.60 18.09
N LYS A 307 15.93 11.66 19.04
CA LYS A 307 17.03 11.25 19.93
C LYS A 307 18.10 10.40 19.20
N TYR A 308 17.78 9.81 18.05
CA TYR A 308 18.63 8.81 17.39
C TYR A 308 19.18 9.31 16.06
N ASP A 309 20.40 8.89 15.73
CA ASP A 309 21.02 9.16 14.44
C ASP A 309 20.19 8.56 13.30
N GLY A 310 19.81 9.37 12.31
CA GLY A 310 18.87 8.97 11.24
C GLY A 310 17.45 9.53 11.39
N GLY A 311 17.11 10.06 12.56
CA GLY A 311 16.24 11.22 12.81
C GLY A 311 14.74 11.16 12.52
N LYS A 312 14.22 10.25 11.68
CA LYS A 312 12.78 10.22 11.37
C LYS A 312 12.25 8.81 11.14
N ASN A 313 11.07 8.52 11.69
CA ASN A 313 10.27 7.32 11.43
C ASN A 313 11.03 6.01 11.68
N LEU A 314 11.75 5.91 12.81
CA LEU A 314 12.50 4.73 13.17
C LEU A 314 11.62 3.74 13.97
N ILE A 315 11.55 2.48 13.52
CA ILE A 315 10.69 1.38 13.98
C ILE A 315 9.20 1.62 13.70
N PHE A 316 8.71 2.77 14.14
CA PHE A 316 7.36 3.26 13.89
C PHE A 316 7.43 4.67 13.30
N LYS A 317 6.36 5.09 12.62
CA LYS A 317 6.23 6.49 12.17
C LYS A 317 6.20 7.43 13.37
N ASP A 318 6.88 8.57 13.24
CA ASP A 318 6.81 9.64 14.26
C ASP A 318 5.42 10.29 14.31
N ALA A 319 4.64 10.12 13.23
CA ALA A 319 3.26 10.58 13.14
C ALA A 319 2.27 9.69 13.92
N THR A 320 2.66 8.47 14.30
CA THR A 320 1.79 7.51 14.99
C THR A 320 1.22 8.10 16.29
N THR A 321 -0.08 7.95 16.51
CA THR A 321 -0.77 8.40 17.72
C THR A 321 -0.96 7.27 18.72
N ALA A 322 -1.20 6.06 18.22
CA ALA A 322 -1.34 4.85 19.01
C ALA A 322 -1.01 3.60 18.18
N LEU A 323 -0.79 2.47 18.85
CA LEU A 323 -0.79 1.13 18.25
C LEU A 323 -2.11 0.43 18.57
N LYS A 324 -2.71 -0.21 17.56
CA LYS A 324 -3.97 -0.96 17.69
C LYS A 324 -3.74 -2.42 17.35
N GLY A 325 -4.11 -3.32 18.27
CA GLY A 325 -4.11 -4.76 18.00
C GLY A 325 -5.13 -5.14 16.93
N ILE A 326 -4.76 -6.07 16.05
CA ILE A 326 -5.64 -6.61 15.01
C ILE A 326 -6.36 -7.84 15.56
N ALA A 327 -7.69 -7.84 15.45
CA ALA A 327 -8.53 -8.96 15.86
C ALA A 327 -8.14 -10.23 15.08
N THR A 328 -8.19 -11.39 15.73
CA THR A 328 -7.69 -12.66 15.19
C THR A 328 -8.20 -12.98 13.77
N ASP A 329 -9.47 -12.72 13.51
CA ASP A 329 -10.11 -12.99 12.21
C ASP A 329 -9.62 -12.04 11.10
N ASP A 330 -9.09 -10.87 11.47
CA ASP A 330 -8.57 -9.84 10.55
C ASP A 330 -7.05 -9.92 10.38
N GLN A 331 -6.36 -10.84 11.06
CA GLN A 331 -4.88 -10.93 11.04
C GLN A 331 -4.32 -11.44 9.71
N SER A 332 -5.15 -11.95 8.79
CA SER A 332 -4.67 -12.23 7.44
C SER A 332 -4.29 -10.92 6.73
N TYR A 333 -3.30 -10.95 5.83
CA TYR A 333 -2.91 -9.75 5.09
C TYR A 333 -4.08 -9.15 4.31
N MET A 334 -4.97 -9.97 3.73
CA MET A 334 -6.18 -9.48 3.04
C MET A 334 -7.25 -8.97 4.02
N GLY A 335 -7.39 -9.58 5.20
CA GLY A 335 -8.27 -9.08 6.26
C GLY A 335 -7.86 -7.67 6.69
N TYR A 336 -6.56 -7.45 6.91
CA TYR A 336 -6.03 -6.14 7.31
C TYR A 336 -6.06 -5.09 6.18
N LEU A 337 -5.56 -5.45 4.99
CA LEU A 337 -5.50 -4.52 3.86
C LEU A 337 -6.87 -4.19 3.29
N GLY A 338 -7.86 -5.02 3.58
CA GLY A 338 -9.24 -4.86 3.19
C GLY A 338 -9.47 -5.04 1.70
N ASP A 339 -10.74 -4.99 1.34
CA ASP A 339 -11.24 -5.28 0.01
C ASP A 339 -10.89 -4.22 -1.05
N VAL A 340 -10.50 -3.02 -0.65
CA VAL A 340 -10.14 -1.95 -1.59
C VAL A 340 -8.65 -2.05 -1.94
N TYR A 341 -7.77 -1.79 -0.96
CA TYR A 341 -6.33 -1.79 -1.21
C TYR A 341 -5.81 -3.19 -1.58
N GLY A 342 -6.22 -4.24 -0.86
CA GLY A 342 -5.78 -5.61 -1.14
C GLY A 342 -6.14 -6.05 -2.56
N LYS A 343 -7.37 -5.76 -3.02
CA LYS A 343 -7.80 -6.09 -4.38
C LYS A 343 -7.14 -5.19 -5.44
N ASP A 344 -6.85 -3.92 -5.13
CA ASP A 344 -6.08 -3.05 -6.04
C ASP A 344 -4.70 -3.64 -6.32
N VAL A 345 -3.95 -4.00 -5.26
CA VAL A 345 -2.62 -4.58 -5.42
C VAL A 345 -2.69 -5.94 -6.12
N LYS A 346 -3.66 -6.79 -5.76
CA LYS A 346 -3.89 -8.08 -6.43
C LYS A 346 -4.20 -7.92 -7.92
N ALA A 347 -4.94 -6.87 -8.32
CA ALA A 347 -5.27 -6.64 -9.73
C ALA A 347 -4.03 -6.35 -10.59
N LEU A 348 -2.92 -5.88 -9.99
CA LEU A 348 -1.66 -5.64 -10.70
C LEU A 348 -1.00 -6.93 -11.20
N THR A 349 -1.27 -8.07 -10.55
CA THR A 349 -0.66 -9.38 -10.86
C THR A 349 -1.68 -10.45 -11.29
N SER A 350 -2.98 -10.28 -10.97
CA SER A 350 -4.05 -11.25 -11.30
C SER A 350 -5.16 -10.69 -12.20
N CYS A 351 -5.66 -11.52 -13.12
CA CYS A 351 -6.76 -11.18 -14.05
C CYS A 351 -8.13 -11.72 -13.62
N ASP A 352 -8.32 -12.03 -12.33
CA ASP A 352 -9.54 -12.67 -11.79
C ASP A 352 -10.85 -11.95 -12.18
N HIS A 353 -10.79 -10.66 -12.56
CA HIS A 353 -11.94 -9.87 -13.03
C HIS A 353 -12.49 -10.24 -14.43
N LEU A 354 -11.81 -11.08 -15.21
CA LEU A 354 -12.34 -11.60 -16.48
C LEU A 354 -13.26 -12.82 -16.30
N SER A 355 -13.39 -13.35 -15.07
CA SER A 355 -14.41 -14.35 -14.75
C SER A 355 -15.69 -13.66 -14.29
N SER A 356 -16.43 -13.04 -15.21
CA SER A 356 -17.85 -12.75 -14.96
C SER A 356 -18.71 -13.49 -15.98
N THR A 357 -19.55 -14.37 -15.43
CA THR A 357 -20.65 -15.11 -16.06
C THR A 357 -20.28 -16.07 -17.19
N SER A 358 -19.70 -17.23 -16.85
CA SER A 358 -20.26 -18.45 -17.43
C SER A 358 -21.49 -18.77 -16.60
N THR A 359 -22.68 -18.50 -17.15
CA THR A 359 -23.93 -18.96 -16.59
C THR A 359 -23.82 -20.48 -16.44
N MET A 360 -23.51 -20.94 -15.24
CA MET A 360 -23.68 -22.35 -14.88
C MET A 360 -25.17 -22.62 -14.99
N ILE A 361 -25.60 -23.14 -16.14
CA ILE A 361 -26.92 -23.73 -16.27
C ILE A 361 -26.93 -24.85 -15.23
N SER A 362 -27.72 -24.67 -14.18
CA SER A 362 -27.91 -25.70 -13.16
C SER A 362 -28.34 -27.00 -13.85
N PRO A 363 -27.77 -28.16 -13.50
CA PRO A 363 -28.21 -29.45 -14.06
C PRO A 363 -29.70 -29.72 -13.80
N VAL A 364 -30.31 -29.02 -12.84
CA VAL A 364 -31.74 -29.07 -12.54
C VAL A 364 -32.58 -28.47 -13.69
N THR A 365 -32.11 -27.42 -14.35
CA THR A 365 -32.81 -26.82 -15.50
C THR A 365 -32.66 -27.63 -16.79
N ALA A 366 -31.55 -28.37 -16.96
CA ALA A 366 -31.38 -29.29 -18.08
C ALA A 366 -32.30 -30.52 -17.98
N PHE A 367 -32.54 -31.03 -16.76
CA PHE A 367 -33.44 -32.17 -16.55
C PHE A 367 -34.91 -31.85 -16.83
N LEU A 368 -35.39 -30.64 -16.49
CA LEU A 368 -36.76 -30.22 -16.73
C LEU A 368 -37.08 -30.05 -18.23
N LEU A 369 -36.11 -29.63 -19.03
CA LEU A 369 -36.25 -29.52 -20.49
C LEU A 369 -36.31 -30.89 -21.16
N ILE A 370 -35.58 -31.89 -20.67
CA ILE A 370 -35.60 -33.25 -21.23
C ILE A 370 -36.91 -33.97 -20.91
N THR A 371 -37.48 -33.77 -19.72
CA THR A 371 -38.80 -34.36 -19.37
C THR A 371 -39.97 -33.75 -20.14
N ALA A 372 -39.91 -32.46 -20.46
CA ALA A 372 -40.95 -31.80 -21.25
C ALA A 372 -40.96 -32.28 -22.71
N VAL A 373 -39.78 -32.55 -23.28
CA VAL A 373 -39.65 -33.08 -24.66
C VAL A 373 -40.07 -34.55 -24.72
N LEU A 374 -39.76 -35.37 -23.72
CA LEU A 374 -40.21 -36.77 -23.69
C LEU A 374 -41.74 -36.90 -23.59
N ASN A 375 -42.41 -36.05 -22.80
CA ASN A 375 -43.87 -36.08 -22.69
C ASN A 375 -44.59 -35.58 -23.95
N ALA A 376 -43.96 -34.73 -24.77
CA ALA A 376 -44.52 -34.27 -26.04
C ALA A 376 -44.36 -35.30 -27.18
N LEU A 377 -43.44 -36.27 -27.04
CA LEU A 377 -43.23 -37.36 -28.00
C LEU A 377 -44.04 -38.63 -27.69
N LEU A 378 -44.73 -38.66 -26.54
CA LEU A 378 -45.53 -39.78 -26.04
C LEU A 378 -47.04 -39.48 -25.98
N MET A 379 -47.51 -38.39 -26.60
CA MET A 379 -48.94 -38.09 -26.79
C MET A 379 -49.34 -38.14 -28.26
#